data_AF-A0A838V851-F1
#
_entry.id   AF-A0A838V851-F1
#
_cell.length_a   1.000
_cell.length_b   1.000
_cell.length_c   1.000
_cell.angle_alpha   90.00
_cell.angle_beta   90.00
_cell.angle_gamma   90.00
#
_symmetry.space_group_name_H-M   'P 1'
#
loop_
_entity.id
_entity.type
_entity.pdbx_description
1 polymer ?
#
loop_
_entity_poly.entity_id
_entity_poly.type
_entity_poly.pdbx_seq_one_letter_code
_entity_poly.pdbx_strand_id
1 'polypeptide(L)'
;MDQLQPADPEPPRPTLPELLARVVDEGEDFIRAEVGLYRAQAGRKLLDARWAVALLGGAIVLAQGATIALLVGLIMALTPRIGPAWATLVVIGVTLAIVALLVKVGLTRLSEVLKLDKDA
;
A
#
# COMPACT_ATOMS: atom_id res chain seq x y z
N MET A 1 55.20 55.33 -7.58
CA MET A 1 55.03 53.89 -7.32
C MET A 1 53.57 53.59 -7.51
N ASP A 2 53.17 53.19 -8.71
CA ASP A 2 51.87 52.56 -8.97
C ASP A 2 52.19 51.36 -9.87
N GLN A 3 52.42 50.22 -9.23
CA GLN A 3 52.55 48.95 -9.94
C GLN A 3 51.14 48.55 -10.36
N LEU A 4 50.83 48.65 -11.65
CA LEU A 4 49.62 48.09 -12.23
C LEU A 4 49.67 46.57 -12.02
N GLN A 5 48.95 46.09 -11.01
CA GLN A 5 48.70 44.68 -10.78
C GLN A 5 48.15 44.08 -12.08
N PRO A 6 48.84 43.12 -12.73
CA PRO A 6 48.29 42.48 -13.91
C PRO A 6 46.99 41.79 -13.52
N ALA A 7 45.90 42.13 -14.21
CA ALA A 7 44.61 41.50 -14.00
C ALA A 7 44.78 39.99 -14.16
N ASP A 8 44.49 39.22 -13.11
CA ASP A 8 44.41 37.77 -13.22
C ASP A 8 43.40 37.41 -14.33
N PRO A 9 43.73 36.45 -15.21
CA PRO A 9 42.81 36.07 -16.28
C PRO A 9 41.48 35.60 -15.66
N GLU A 10 40.37 36.27 -16.00
CA GLU A 10 39.03 35.83 -15.57
C GLU A 10 38.84 34.37 -16.02
N PRO A 11 38.38 33.48 -15.12
CA PRO A 11 38.08 32.12 -15.51
C PRO A 11 37.08 32.13 -16.68
N PRO A 12 37.29 31.29 -17.71
CA PRO A 12 36.43 31.24 -18.88
C PRO A 12 34.96 31.13 -18.47
N ARG A 13 34.11 32.03 -18.99
CA ARG A 13 32.68 31.98 -18.70
C ARG A 13 32.13 30.64 -19.22
N PRO A 14 31.34 29.91 -18.41
CA PRO A 14 30.77 28.66 -18.84
C PRO A 14 29.94 28.87 -20.11
N THR A 15 30.17 28.02 -21.09
CA THR A 15 29.41 28.03 -22.33
C THR A 15 28.01 27.46 -22.08
N LEU A 16 27.03 27.83 -22.91
CA LEU A 16 25.66 27.28 -22.84
C LEU A 16 25.63 25.74 -22.74
N PRO A 17 26.44 24.98 -23.51
CA PRO A 17 26.53 23.53 -23.39
C PRO A 17 27.00 23.05 -22.01
N GLU A 18 27.97 23.74 -21.39
CA GLU A 18 28.49 23.38 -20.07
C GLU A 18 27.46 23.63 -18.97
N LEU A 19 26.66 24.69 -19.09
CA LEU A 19 25.55 24.94 -18.16
C LEU A 19 24.44 23.91 -18.30
N LEU A 20 24.10 23.49 -19.52
CA LEU A 20 23.13 22.41 -19.73
C LEU A 20 23.62 21.08 -19.18
N ALA A 21 24.88 20.72 -19.45
CA ALA A 21 25.49 19.49 -18.92
C ALA A 21 25.44 19.49 -17.39
N ARG A 22 25.74 20.62 -16.76
CA ARG A 22 25.69 20.77 -15.30
C ARG A 22 24.28 20.62 -14.72
N VAL A 23 23.26 21.19 -15.35
CA VAL A 23 21.86 21.06 -14.89
C VAL A 23 21.37 19.62 -15.02
N VAL A 24 21.80 18.89 -16.05
CA VAL A 24 21.46 17.47 -16.23
C VAL A 24 22.17 16.62 -15.17
N ASP A 25 23.46 16.85 -14.93
CA ASP A 25 24.22 16.13 -13.91
C ASP A 25 23.65 16.39 -12.50
N GLU A 26 23.37 17.66 -12.15
CA GLU A 26 22.74 18.03 -10.87
C GLU A 26 21.33 17.44 -10.73
N GLY A 27 20.59 17.32 -11.84
CA GLY A 27 19.27 16.69 -11.87
C GLY A 27 19.30 15.18 -11.63
N GLU A 28 20.28 14.47 -12.19
CA GLU A 28 20.47 13.03 -11.93
C GLU A 28 20.79 12.77 -10.45
N ASP A 29 21.71 13.56 -9.89
CA ASP A 29 22.09 13.45 -8.48
C ASP A 29 20.93 13.78 -7.54
N PHE A 30 20.12 14.78 -7.89
CA PHE A 30 18.90 15.13 -7.15
C PHE A 30 17.87 13.99 -7.16
N ILE A 31 17.59 13.40 -8.32
CA ILE A 31 16.67 12.26 -8.43
C ILE A 31 17.18 11.07 -7.60
N ARG A 32 18.48 10.78 -7.68
CA ARG A 32 19.09 9.67 -6.94
C ARG A 32 19.00 9.89 -5.43
N ALA A 33 19.16 11.13 -4.96
CA ALA A 33 18.99 11.51 -3.56
C ALA A 33 17.54 11.39 -3.08
N GLU A 34 16.57 11.83 -3.88
CA GLU A 34 15.15 11.76 -3.56
C GLU A 34 14.68 10.30 -3.44
N VAL A 35 15.11 9.44 -4.38
CA VAL A 35 14.85 7.99 -4.32
C VAL A 35 15.48 7.37 -3.06
N GLY A 36 16.68 7.83 -2.67
CA GLY A 36 17.33 7.44 -1.42
C GLY A 36 16.52 7.83 -0.19
N LEU A 37 16.00 9.07 -0.15
CA LEU A 37 15.12 9.58 0.90
C LEU A 37 13.82 8.79 1.01
N TYR A 38 13.16 8.52 -0.11
CA TYR A 38 11.95 7.69 -0.15
C TYR A 38 12.21 6.28 0.38
N ARG A 39 13.31 5.64 -0.02
CA ARG A 39 13.69 4.32 0.50
C ARG A 39 13.97 4.34 2.00
N ALA A 40 14.68 5.36 2.49
CA ALA A 40 14.97 5.50 3.91
C ALA A 40 13.71 5.76 4.74
N GLN A 41 12.80 6.62 4.27
CA GLN A 41 11.51 6.88 4.93
C GLN A 41 10.61 5.65 4.90
N ALA A 42 10.54 4.93 3.77
CA ALA A 42 9.75 3.71 3.66
C ALA A 42 10.25 2.64 4.63
N GLY A 43 11.57 2.44 4.74
CA GLY A 43 12.18 1.51 5.68
C GLY A 43 11.88 1.86 7.14
N ARG A 44 12.03 3.14 7.52
CA ARG A 44 11.70 3.63 8.87
C ARG A 44 10.22 3.45 9.20
N LYS A 45 9.32 3.81 8.28
CA LYS A 45 7.87 3.60 8.45
C LYS A 45 7.52 2.12 8.60
N LEU A 46 8.20 1.21 7.89
CA LEU A 46 8.01 -0.23 8.04
C LEU A 46 8.45 -0.73 9.43
N LEU A 47 9.60 -0.26 9.92
CA LEU A 47 10.13 -0.60 11.24
C LEU A 47 9.19 -0.11 12.35
N ASP A 48 8.70 1.11 12.24
CA ASP A 48 7.74 1.69 13.19
C ASP A 48 6.38 0.98 13.11
N ALA A 49 5.96 0.56 11.90
CA ALA A 49 4.74 -0.20 11.69
C ALA A 49 4.85 -1.69 12.03
N ARG A 50 6.03 -2.21 12.43
CA ARG A 50 6.21 -3.65 12.70
C ARG A 50 5.19 -4.19 13.70
N TRP A 51 4.93 -3.45 14.78
CA TRP A 51 3.94 -3.83 15.78
C TRP A 51 2.51 -3.73 15.24
N ALA A 52 2.20 -2.71 14.43
CA ALA A 52 0.90 -2.57 13.79
C ALA A 52 0.64 -3.73 12.80
N VAL A 53 1.62 -4.10 11.99
CA VAL A 53 1.55 -5.24 11.07
C VAL A 53 1.39 -6.56 11.84
N ALA A 54 2.16 -6.76 12.92
CA ALA A 54 2.05 -7.95 13.75
C ALA A 54 0.66 -8.06 14.41
N LEU A 55 0.15 -6.95 14.96
CA LEU A 55 -1.17 -6.89 15.58
C LEU A 55 -2.29 -7.12 14.56
N LEU A 56 -2.22 -6.50 13.38
CA LEU A 56 -3.20 -6.72 12.30
C LEU A 56 -3.15 -8.16 11.78
N GLY A 57 -1.95 -8.71 11.59
CA GLY A 57 -1.78 -10.10 11.22
C GLY A 57 -2.38 -11.05 12.25
N GLY A 58 -2.09 -10.83 13.54
CA GLY A 58 -2.69 -11.58 14.64
C GLY A 58 -4.21 -11.44 14.69
N ALA A 59 -4.74 -10.24 14.48
CA ALA A 59 -6.17 -9.98 14.44
C ALA A 59 -6.86 -10.72 13.28
N ILE A 60 -6.25 -10.78 12.09
CA ILE A 60 -6.77 -11.54 10.94
C ILE A 60 -6.83 -13.04 11.27
N VAL A 61 -5.77 -13.59 11.87
CA VAL A 61 -5.73 -15.01 12.26
C VAL A 61 -6.79 -15.31 13.32
N LEU A 62 -6.92 -14.45 14.33
CA LEU A 62 -7.95 -14.59 15.37
C LEU A 62 -9.36 -14.44 14.80
N ALA A 63 -9.59 -13.47 13.91
CA ALA A 63 -10.88 -13.29 13.25
C ALA A 63 -11.27 -14.52 12.42
N GLN A 64 -10.31 -15.13 11.72
CA GLN A 64 -10.53 -16.37 10.99
C GLN A 64 -10.91 -17.52 11.94
N GLY A 65 -10.16 -17.70 13.03
CA GLY A 65 -10.45 -18.72 14.04
C GLY A 65 -11.82 -18.52 14.70
N ALA A 66 -12.15 -17.28 15.06
CA ALA A 66 -13.44 -16.91 15.62
C ALA A 66 -14.60 -17.17 14.64
N THR A 67 -14.38 -16.89 13.34
CA THR A 67 -15.37 -17.18 12.29
C THR A 67 -15.67 -18.68 12.23
N ILE A 68 -14.64 -19.53 12.20
CA ILE A 68 -14.80 -20.99 12.21
C ILE A 68 -15.55 -21.44 13.48
N ALA A 69 -15.11 -20.97 14.65
CA ALA A 69 -15.74 -21.33 15.93
C ALA A 69 -17.22 -20.91 16.00
N LEU A 70 -17.56 -19.73 15.46
CA LEU A 70 -18.93 -19.24 15.38
C LEU A 70 -19.81 -20.12 14.50
N LEU A 71 -19.30 -20.54 13.33
CA LEU A 71 -20.01 -21.46 12.44
C LEU A 71 -20.23 -22.83 13.11
N VAL A 72 -19.21 -23.38 13.78
CA VAL A 72 -19.35 -24.64 14.53
C VAL A 72 -20.36 -24.49 15.66
N GLY A 73 -20.29 -23.41 16.44
CA GLY A 73 -21.24 -23.12 17.51
C GLY A 73 -22.68 -23.01 17.00
N LEU A 74 -22.88 -22.38 15.84
CA LEU A 74 -24.19 -22.27 15.20
C LEU A 74 -24.73 -23.64 14.76
N ILE A 75 -23.88 -24.50 14.19
CA ILE A 75 -24.24 -25.88 13.85
C ILE A 75 -24.65 -26.64 15.10
N MET A 76 -23.87 -26.57 16.19
CA MET A 76 -24.20 -27.23 17.45
C MET A 76 -25.49 -26.72 18.06
N ALA A 77 -25.79 -25.42 17.95
CA ALA A 77 -27.03 -24.83 18.43
C ALA A 77 -28.28 -25.26 17.62
N LEU A 78 -28.12 -25.55 16.32
CA LEU A 78 -29.20 -26.03 15.46
C LEU A 78 -29.37 -27.55 15.49
N THR A 79 -28.30 -28.29 15.75
CA THR A 79 -28.28 -29.75 15.72
C THR A 79 -29.40 -30.40 16.54
N PRO A 80 -29.73 -29.97 17.78
CA PRO A 80 -30.82 -30.57 18.56
C PRO A 80 -32.21 -30.41 17.94
N ARG A 81 -32.41 -29.45 17.03
CA ARG A 81 -33.73 -29.16 16.45
C ARG A 81 -33.99 -29.91 15.15
N ILE A 82 -32.99 -30.01 14.29
CA ILE A 82 -33.15 -30.52 12.92
C ILE A 82 -32.15 -31.64 12.56
N GLY A 83 -31.30 -32.04 13.49
CA GLY A 83 -30.24 -33.01 13.28
C GLY A 83 -28.98 -32.40 12.65
N PRO A 84 -27.84 -33.11 12.76
CA PRO A 84 -26.53 -32.56 12.40
C PRO A 84 -26.38 -32.28 10.90
N ALA A 85 -26.89 -33.17 10.04
CA ALA A 85 -26.76 -33.02 8.58
C ALA A 85 -27.57 -31.82 8.04
N TRP A 86 -28.77 -31.59 8.56
CA TRP A 86 -29.59 -30.45 8.13
C TRP A 86 -29.06 -29.14 8.73
N ALA A 87 -28.55 -29.16 9.97
CA ALA A 87 -27.90 -28.00 10.57
C ALA A 87 -26.70 -27.53 9.75
N THR A 88 -25.82 -28.43 9.31
CA THR A 88 -24.65 -28.07 8.49
C THR A 88 -25.07 -27.50 7.14
N LEU A 89 -26.04 -28.12 6.46
CA LEU A 89 -26.53 -27.62 5.16
C LEU A 89 -27.12 -26.22 5.26
N VAL A 90 -27.93 -25.95 6.29
CA VAL A 90 -28.53 -24.62 6.50
C VAL A 90 -27.45 -23.58 6.76
N VAL A 91 -26.48 -23.87 7.64
CA VAL A 91 -25.41 -22.93 7.99
C VAL A 91 -24.52 -22.63 6.77
N ILE A 92 -24.17 -23.64 5.98
CA ILE A 92 -23.41 -23.45 4.74
C ILE A 92 -24.20 -22.60 3.75
N GLY A 93 -25.49 -22.90 3.54
CA GLY A 93 -26.35 -22.16 2.63
C GLY A 93 -26.46 -20.67 3.00
N VAL A 94 -26.69 -20.38 4.28
CA VAL A 94 -26.75 -19.00 4.80
C VAL A 94 -25.39 -18.29 4.64
N THR A 95 -24.30 -18.97 4.97
CA THR A 95 -22.95 -18.39 4.86
C THR A 95 -22.61 -18.06 3.41
N LEU A 96 -22.91 -18.95 2.47
CA LEU A 96 -22.71 -18.70 1.04
C LEU A 96 -23.57 -17.55 0.52
N ALA A 97 -24.81 -17.44 0.98
CA ALA A 97 -25.67 -16.30 0.63
C ALA A 97 -25.08 -14.97 1.10
N ILE A 98 -24.53 -14.93 2.32
CA ILE A 98 -23.82 -13.76 2.87
C ILE A 98 -22.59 -13.45 2.01
N VAL A 99 -21.74 -14.45 1.71
CA VAL A 99 -20.55 -14.26 0.86
C VAL A 99 -20.93 -13.70 -0.51
N ALA A 100 -21.95 -14.25 -1.17
CA ALA A 100 -22.42 -13.77 -2.46
C ALA A 100 -22.87 -12.30 -2.41
N LEU A 101 -23.55 -11.90 -1.32
CA LEU A 101 -23.96 -10.51 -1.12
C LEU A 101 -22.74 -9.59 -0.93
N LEU A 102 -21.78 -9.98 -0.09
CA LEU A 102 -20.56 -9.21 0.13
C LEU A 102 -19.75 -9.03 -1.15
N VAL A 103 -19.57 -10.10 -1.93
CA VAL A 103 -18.87 -10.05 -3.22
C VAL A 103 -19.59 -9.11 -4.18
N LYS A 104 -20.92 -9.20 -4.28
CA LYS A 104 -21.70 -8.31 -5.15
C LYS A 104 -21.53 -6.84 -4.77
N VAL A 105 -21.62 -6.51 -3.47
CA VAL A 105 -21.43 -5.14 -2.98
C VAL A 105 -20.00 -4.68 -3.27
N GLY A 106 -18.99 -5.51 -2.98
CA GLY A 106 -17.59 -5.19 -3.23
C GLY A 106 -17.27 -4.92 -4.70
N LEU A 107 -17.75 -5.78 -5.61
CA LEU A 107 -17.59 -5.60 -7.05
C LEU A 107 -18.28 -4.34 -7.57
N THR A 108 -19.46 -4.02 -7.02
CA THR A 108 -20.19 -2.80 -7.39
C THR A 108 -19.38 -1.55 -7.04
N ARG A 109 -18.78 -1.51 -5.84
CA ARG A 109 -17.92 -0.40 -5.40
C ARG A 109 -16.64 -0.29 -6.20
N LEU A 110 -15.98 -1.42 -6.48
CA LEU A 110 -14.76 -1.42 -7.29
C LEU A 110 -15.02 -0.93 -8.71
N SER A 111 -16.16 -1.32 -9.29
CA SER A 111 -16.55 -0.88 -10.63
C SER A 111 -16.84 0.63 -10.71
N GLU A 112 -17.29 1.24 -9.62
CA GLU A 112 -17.53 2.67 -9.50
C GLU A 112 -16.19 3.43 -9.50
N VAL A 113 -15.24 2.99 -8.67
CA VAL A 113 -13.90 3.61 -8.58
C VAL A 113 -13.11 3.50 -9.89
N LEU A 114 -13.14 2.33 -10.55
CA LEU A 114 -12.42 2.12 -11.81
C LEU A 114 -13.03 2.88 -13.00
N LYS A 115 -14.33 3.19 -12.96
CA LYS A 115 -14.97 3.99 -14.02
C LYS A 115 -14.60 5.46 -13.94
N LEU A 116 -14.38 5.99 -12.74
CA LEU A 116 -14.01 7.41 -12.53
C LEU A 116 -12.64 7.77 -13.11
N ASP A 117 -11.73 6.80 -13.24
CA ASP A 117 -10.38 7.02 -13.82
C ASP A 117 -10.37 6.96 -15.36
N LYS A 118 -11.41 6.38 -15.98
CA LYS A 118 -11.48 6.23 -17.43
C LYS A 118 -12.09 7.43 -18.15
N ASP A 119 -12.78 8.29 -17.42
CA ASP A 119 -13.50 9.45 -17.94
C ASP A 119 -12.83 10.80 -17.56
N ALA A 120 -11.62 10.75 -16.97
CA ALA A 120 -10.78 11.91 -16.60
C ALA A 120 -9.59 12.07 -17.58
#